data_AF-V6HWB4-F1
#
_entry.id   AF-V6HWB4-F1
#
_cell.length_a   1.000
_cell.length_b   1.000
_cell.length_c   1.000
_cell.angle_alpha   90.00
_cell.angle_beta   90.00
_cell.angle_gamma   90.00
#
_symmetry.space_group_name_H-M   'P 1'
#
loop_
_entity.id
_entity.type
_entity.pdbx_description
1 polymer ?
#
loop_
_entity_poly.entity_id
_entity_poly.type
_entity_poly.pdbx_seq_one_letter_code
_entity_poly.pdbx_strand_id
1 'polypeptide(L)'
;MLELASLGAGVLHSRSVELGMNYDVVIHVRSSFNENQGTLVMSEDKIMEKLKVSGVTAKSDQARITIAEVPDKPGLAAGLFGELNSKHILVDMIVQSSPHNGINTISFTIPKKDVLQAKPILQGFSKAHNARDPEINESITIVSAVGVGMKSHVGVAAKMFQALADNGINIEMISTSEIKISCVIPEDQAKIAINKIHDVFGLST
;
A
#
# COMPACT_ATOMS: atom_id res chain seq x y z
N MET A 1 1.76 11.50 -8.41
CA MET A 1 3.16 11.02 -8.28
C MET A 1 3.57 10.70 -6.85
N LEU A 2 3.20 11.49 -5.84
CA LEU A 2 3.60 11.23 -4.45
C LEU A 2 3.26 9.81 -3.97
N GLU A 3 2.02 9.37 -4.24
CA GLU A 3 1.57 8.00 -3.96
C GLU A 3 2.41 6.95 -4.69
N LEU A 4 2.62 7.08 -6.01
CA LEU A 4 3.45 6.16 -6.79
C LEU A 4 4.88 6.04 -6.23
N ALA A 5 5.50 7.16 -5.87
CA ALA A 5 6.84 7.19 -5.28
C ALA A 5 6.88 6.48 -3.92
N SER A 6 5.86 6.68 -3.07
CA SER A 6 5.78 6.05 -1.75
C SER A 6 5.58 4.52 -1.80
N LEU A 7 4.97 4.01 -2.87
CA LEU A 7 4.59 2.61 -3.01
C LEU A 7 5.58 1.78 -3.85
N GLY A 8 6.75 2.34 -4.16
CA GLY A 8 7.84 1.60 -4.80
C GLY A 8 7.96 1.78 -6.31
N ALA A 9 7.45 2.87 -6.89
CA ALA A 9 7.74 3.19 -8.30
C ALA A 9 9.25 3.29 -8.62
N GLY A 10 10.10 3.58 -7.62
CA GLY A 10 11.56 3.50 -7.75
C GLY A 10 12.23 4.57 -8.62
N VAL A 11 11.47 5.54 -9.15
CA VAL A 11 11.98 6.60 -10.04
C VAL A 11 12.31 7.90 -9.31
N LEU A 12 11.39 8.37 -8.45
CA LEU A 12 11.56 9.60 -7.68
C LEU A 12 11.48 9.30 -6.18
N HIS A 13 12.30 9.99 -5.39
CA HIS A 13 12.18 9.94 -3.94
C HIS A 13 10.94 10.72 -3.49
N SER A 14 10.11 10.13 -2.61
CA SER A 14 8.83 10.70 -2.17
C SER A 14 8.96 12.13 -1.62
N ARG A 15 9.98 12.39 -0.79
CA ARG A 15 10.28 13.73 -0.26
C ARG A 15 10.54 14.79 -1.34
N SER A 16 11.17 14.42 -2.44
CA SER A 16 11.42 15.35 -3.55
C SER A 16 10.11 15.73 -4.26
N VAL A 17 9.20 14.76 -4.41
CA VAL A 17 7.87 15.00 -4.99
C VAL A 17 7.02 15.86 -4.06
N GLU A 18 7.08 15.63 -2.75
CA GLU A 18 6.38 16.41 -1.73
C GLU A 18 6.82 17.89 -1.75
N LEU A 19 8.13 18.16 -1.84
CA LEU A 19 8.66 19.52 -1.99
C LEU A 19 8.18 20.18 -3.29
N GLY A 20 8.22 19.45 -4.41
CA GLY A 20 7.71 19.96 -5.68
C GLY A 20 6.24 20.39 -5.59
N MET A 21 5.42 19.58 -4.90
CA MET A 21 4.01 19.89 -4.66
C MET A 21 3.83 21.12 -3.76
N ASN A 22 4.53 21.20 -2.63
CA ASN A 22 4.36 22.29 -1.66
C ASN A 22 4.76 23.67 -2.19
N TYR A 23 5.66 23.72 -3.18
CA TYR A 23 6.17 24.96 -3.76
C TYR A 23 5.74 25.19 -5.22
N ASP A 24 4.78 24.39 -5.75
CA ASP A 24 4.33 24.39 -7.16
C ASP A 24 5.50 24.36 -8.18
N VAL A 25 6.54 23.58 -7.87
CA VAL A 25 7.69 23.37 -8.75
C VAL A 25 7.41 22.16 -9.65
N VAL A 26 7.38 22.41 -10.97
CA VAL A 26 7.25 21.34 -11.97
C VAL A 26 8.54 20.53 -12.04
N ILE A 27 8.46 19.22 -11.86
CA ILE A 27 9.60 18.31 -11.95
C ILE A 27 9.57 17.61 -13.32
N HIS A 28 10.68 17.67 -14.05
CA HIS A 28 10.82 16.99 -15.34
C HIS A 28 11.74 15.78 -15.22
N VAL A 29 11.16 14.58 -15.30
CA VAL A 29 11.89 13.32 -15.27
C VAL A 29 12.29 12.92 -16.67
N ARG A 30 13.60 12.81 -16.95
CA ARG A 30 14.15 12.43 -18.26
C ARG A 30 15.23 11.36 -18.10
N SER A 31 15.49 10.64 -19.18
CA SER A 31 16.66 9.75 -19.28
C SER A 31 17.89 10.54 -19.70
N SER A 32 19.05 10.26 -19.09
CA SER A 32 20.34 10.80 -19.56
C SER A 32 20.88 10.09 -20.81
N PHE A 33 20.23 9.01 -21.24
CA PHE A 33 20.69 8.16 -22.35
C PHE A 33 19.92 8.43 -23.66
N ASN A 34 18.90 9.27 -23.66
CA ASN A 34 18.13 9.63 -24.85
C ASN A 34 17.50 11.01 -24.73
N GLU A 35 17.03 11.54 -25.85
CA GLU A 35 16.38 12.86 -25.92
C GLU A 35 14.85 12.79 -25.83
N ASN A 36 14.29 11.68 -25.32
CA ASN A 36 12.84 11.56 -25.20
C ASN A 36 12.28 12.67 -24.30
N GLN A 37 11.02 13.03 -24.54
CA GLN A 37 10.35 14.09 -23.80
C GLN A 37 10.20 13.76 -22.30
N GLY A 38 10.27 12.49 -21.89
CA GLY A 38 10.19 12.12 -20.47
C GLY A 38 8.81 12.36 -19.86
N THR A 39 8.76 12.64 -18.55
CA THR A 39 7.51 12.82 -17.80
C THR A 39 7.55 14.11 -16.99
N LEU A 40 6.52 14.94 -17.15
CA LEU A 40 6.31 16.13 -16.33
C LEU A 40 5.47 15.77 -15.12
N VAL A 41 5.94 16.14 -13.93
CA VAL A 41 5.22 16.03 -12.66
C VAL A 41 4.83 17.44 -12.23
N MET A 42 3.53 17.72 -12.25
CA MET A 42 2.96 19.04 -11.98
C MET A 42 1.62 18.91 -11.24
N SER A 43 1.07 20.06 -10.82
CA SER A 43 -0.25 20.13 -10.19
C SER A 43 -1.34 19.52 -11.07
N GLU A 44 -2.30 18.85 -10.42
CA GLU A 44 -3.44 18.20 -11.07
C GLU A 44 -4.30 19.20 -11.87
N ASP A 45 -4.44 20.44 -11.39
CA ASP A 45 -5.25 21.48 -12.04
C ASP A 45 -4.78 21.83 -13.45
N LYS A 46 -3.53 21.52 -13.77
CA LYS A 46 -2.89 21.80 -15.06
C LYS A 46 -3.08 20.65 -16.08
N ILE A 47 -3.72 19.54 -15.69
CA ILE A 47 -3.90 18.33 -16.52
C ILE A 47 -5.32 18.31 -17.13
N MET A 48 -5.41 18.43 -18.45
CA MET A 48 -6.70 18.47 -19.18
C MET A 48 -7.37 17.10 -19.34
N GLU A 49 -6.61 16.01 -19.52
CA GLU A 49 -7.13 14.63 -19.61
C GLU A 49 -6.92 13.87 -18.30
N LYS A 50 -8.01 13.45 -17.65
CA LYS A 50 -7.94 12.64 -16.43
C LYS A 50 -7.87 11.16 -16.78
N LEU A 51 -6.67 10.58 -16.78
CA LEU A 51 -6.50 9.12 -16.79
C LEU A 51 -7.16 8.50 -15.55
N LYS A 52 -7.88 7.38 -15.73
CA LYS A 52 -8.60 6.70 -14.63
C LYS A 52 -7.63 6.16 -13.57
N VAL A 53 -6.58 5.49 -14.03
CA VAL A 53 -5.44 4.99 -13.26
C VAL A 53 -4.19 5.49 -13.96
N SER A 54 -3.28 6.12 -13.21
CA SER A 54 -2.04 6.70 -13.72
C SER A 54 -0.84 5.78 -13.55
N GLY A 55 -0.94 4.75 -12.71
CA GLY A 55 0.11 3.75 -12.57
C GLY A 55 -0.29 2.61 -11.65
N VAL A 56 0.48 1.54 -11.73
CA VAL A 56 0.42 0.39 -10.83
C VAL A 56 1.79 0.23 -10.20
N THR A 57 1.83 -0.04 -8.90
CA THR A 57 3.06 -0.26 -8.14
C THR A 57 3.02 -1.61 -7.44
N ALA A 58 4.19 -2.16 -7.16
CA ALA A 58 4.32 -3.36 -6.35
C ALA A 58 5.45 -3.20 -5.33
N LYS A 59 5.19 -3.68 -4.12
CA LYS A 59 6.12 -3.60 -3.00
C LYS A 59 6.21 -4.96 -2.32
N SER A 60 7.35 -5.64 -2.51
CA SER A 60 7.60 -7.01 -2.02
C SER A 60 8.53 -7.08 -0.81
N ASP A 61 8.99 -5.94 -0.29
CA ASP A 61 9.90 -5.86 0.88
C ASP A 61 9.16 -5.76 2.22
N GLN A 62 7.88 -6.14 2.24
CA GLN A 62 6.98 -6.03 3.38
C GLN A 62 6.62 -7.40 3.96
N ALA A 63 6.31 -7.43 5.24
CA ALA A 63 5.71 -8.54 5.94
C ALA A 63 4.33 -8.12 6.46
N ARG A 64 3.36 -9.03 6.40
CA ARG A 64 2.03 -8.87 7.01
C ARG A 64 2.08 -9.38 8.45
N ILE A 65 1.54 -8.60 9.37
CA ILE A 65 1.24 -9.01 10.73
C ILE A 65 -0.27 -8.95 10.93
N THR A 66 -0.84 -9.99 11.53
CA THR A 66 -2.25 -10.04 11.95
C THR A 66 -2.33 -10.45 13.41
N ILE A 67 -3.00 -9.65 14.21
CA ILE A 67 -3.35 -9.96 15.60
C ILE A 67 -4.88 -10.06 15.66
N ALA A 68 -5.38 -11.28 15.83
CA ALA A 68 -6.80 -11.53 15.98
C ALA A 68 -7.21 -11.47 17.47
N GLU A 69 -8.51 -11.37 17.71
CA GLU A 69 -9.08 -11.39 19.06
C GLU A 69 -8.63 -10.23 19.96
N VAL A 70 -8.36 -9.07 19.37
CA VAL A 70 -7.99 -7.86 20.10
C VAL A 70 -9.24 -7.22 20.70
N PRO A 71 -9.29 -6.93 22.01
CA PRO A 71 -10.42 -6.21 22.61
C PRO A 71 -10.63 -4.83 21.98
N ASP A 72 -11.85 -4.53 21.56
CA ASP A 72 -12.20 -3.24 20.96
C ASP A 72 -12.41 -2.17 22.04
N LYS A 73 -11.28 -1.62 22.54
CA LYS A 73 -11.29 -0.54 23.53
C LYS A 73 -10.37 0.61 23.09
N PRO A 74 -10.71 1.87 23.43
CA PRO A 74 -9.85 3.01 23.17
C PRO A 74 -8.44 2.80 23.75
N GLY A 75 -7.43 3.19 22.98
CA GLY A 75 -6.03 3.20 23.42
C GLY A 75 -5.22 1.95 23.05
N LEU A 76 -5.82 0.80 22.71
CA LEU A 76 -5.04 -0.40 22.35
C LEU A 76 -4.19 -0.19 21.09
N ALA A 77 -4.80 0.32 20.01
CA ALA A 77 -4.07 0.66 18.80
C ALA A 77 -2.96 1.69 19.07
N ALA A 78 -3.26 2.71 19.89
CA ALA A 78 -2.27 3.73 20.25
C ALA A 78 -1.08 3.14 21.03
N GLY A 79 -1.33 2.20 21.95
CA GLY A 79 -0.28 1.47 22.67
C GLY A 79 0.58 0.62 21.73
N LEU A 80 -0.05 -0.22 20.92
CA LEU A 80 0.65 -1.10 19.97
C LEU A 80 1.54 -0.31 19.00
N PHE A 81 0.97 0.67 18.31
CA PHE A 81 1.72 1.46 17.32
C PHE A 81 2.71 2.44 17.99
N GLY A 82 2.43 2.88 19.22
CA GLY A 82 3.37 3.64 20.03
C GLY A 82 4.63 2.83 20.39
N GLU A 83 4.47 1.56 20.78
CA GLU A 83 5.60 0.67 21.08
C GLU A 83 6.43 0.36 19.82
N LEU A 84 5.78 0.08 18.68
CA LEU A 84 6.47 -0.10 17.40
C LEU A 84 7.28 1.15 17.01
N ASN A 85 6.67 2.33 17.13
CA ASN A 85 7.33 3.59 16.85
C ASN A 85 8.51 3.87 17.79
N SER A 86 8.43 3.46 19.07
CA SER A 86 9.54 3.57 20.03
C SER A 86 10.80 2.79 19.62
N LYS A 87 10.65 1.82 18.71
CA LYS A 87 11.73 1.04 18.12
C LYS A 87 12.08 1.48 16.70
N HIS A 88 11.50 2.57 16.21
CA HIS A 88 11.65 3.07 14.84
C HIS A 88 11.19 2.10 13.75
N ILE A 89 10.20 1.25 14.07
CA ILE A 89 9.60 0.33 13.10
C ILE A 89 8.55 1.09 12.30
N LEU A 90 8.77 1.20 11.00
CA LEU A 90 7.84 1.88 10.10
C LEU A 90 6.65 0.98 9.80
N VAL A 91 5.45 1.44 10.15
CA VAL A 91 4.19 0.80 9.75
C VAL A 91 3.71 1.44 8.46
N ASP A 92 3.43 0.62 7.45
CA ASP A 92 3.06 1.07 6.11
C ASP A 92 1.54 1.07 5.93
N MET A 93 0.92 -0.11 5.89
CA MET A 93 -0.53 -0.27 5.78
C MET A 93 -1.12 -0.70 7.12
N ILE A 94 -2.28 -0.15 7.50
CA ILE A 94 -3.09 -0.60 8.63
C ILE A 94 -4.50 -0.92 8.13
N VAL A 95 -5.00 -2.11 8.49
CA VAL A 95 -6.34 -2.59 8.18
C VAL A 95 -6.97 -3.10 9.47
N GLN A 96 -8.09 -2.47 9.85
CA GLN A 96 -8.95 -2.91 10.94
C GLN A 96 -10.39 -2.84 10.43
N SER A 97 -11.10 -3.95 10.49
CA SER A 97 -12.52 -4.00 10.13
C SER A 97 -13.39 -3.55 11.31
N SER A 98 -14.70 -3.45 11.10
CA SER A 98 -15.62 -3.21 12.21
C SER A 98 -15.58 -4.36 13.22
N PRO A 99 -15.61 -4.06 14.53
CA PRO A 99 -15.58 -5.09 15.56
C PRO A 99 -16.80 -6.00 15.47
N HIS A 100 -16.61 -7.27 15.83
CA HIS A 100 -17.70 -8.20 16.06
C HIS A 100 -17.69 -8.61 17.54
N ASN A 101 -18.80 -8.42 18.25
CA ASN A 101 -18.92 -8.74 19.69
C ASN A 101 -17.84 -8.07 20.57
N GLY A 102 -17.45 -6.84 20.26
CA GLY A 102 -16.43 -6.09 21.02
C GLY A 102 -15.00 -6.62 20.84
N ILE A 103 -14.79 -7.45 19.82
CA ILE A 103 -13.50 -8.03 19.44
C ILE A 103 -13.17 -7.60 18.02
N ASN A 104 -11.89 -7.31 17.80
CA ASN A 104 -11.35 -6.83 16.54
C ASN A 104 -10.13 -7.63 16.09
N THR A 105 -9.82 -7.50 14.80
CA THR A 105 -8.59 -8.00 14.21
C THR A 105 -7.83 -6.81 13.64
N ILE A 106 -6.57 -6.67 14.06
CA ILE A 106 -5.68 -5.62 13.58
C ILE A 106 -4.66 -6.29 12.67
N SER A 107 -4.65 -5.90 11.40
CA SER A 107 -3.63 -6.31 10.43
C SER A 107 -2.87 -5.11 9.93
N PHE A 108 -1.56 -5.25 9.77
CA PHE A 108 -0.71 -4.18 9.26
C PHE A 108 0.54 -4.74 8.59
N THR A 109 1.27 -3.87 7.88
CA THR A 109 2.52 -4.25 7.22
C THR A 109 3.70 -3.45 7.73
N ILE A 110 4.85 -4.11 7.84
CA ILE A 110 6.15 -3.51 8.17
C ILE A 110 7.23 -4.04 7.21
N PRO A 111 8.38 -3.38 7.06
CA PRO A 111 9.51 -3.93 6.32
C PRO A 111 9.95 -5.30 6.87
N LYS A 112 10.26 -6.26 5.99
CA LYS A 112 10.70 -7.62 6.39
C LYS A 112 11.87 -7.61 7.37
N LYS A 113 12.81 -6.69 7.17
CA LYS A 113 13.98 -6.49 8.04
C LYS A 113 13.65 -6.19 9.51
N ASP A 114 12.46 -5.62 9.78
CA ASP A 114 12.06 -5.16 11.11
C ASP A 114 11.25 -6.24 11.87
N VAL A 115 10.90 -7.35 11.22
CA VAL A 115 10.09 -8.45 11.79
C VAL A 115 10.72 -9.03 13.06
N LEU A 116 12.02 -9.28 13.05
CA LEU A 116 12.74 -9.82 14.20
C LEU A 116 12.65 -8.90 15.42
N GLN A 117 12.69 -7.58 15.20
CA GLN A 117 12.59 -6.57 16.25
C GLN A 117 11.14 -6.38 16.72
N ALA A 118 10.17 -6.49 15.81
CA ALA A 118 8.75 -6.35 16.11
C ALA A 118 8.21 -7.51 16.94
N LYS A 119 8.62 -8.75 16.65
CA LYS A 119 8.09 -9.98 17.27
C LYS A 119 7.92 -9.93 18.80
N PRO A 120 8.91 -9.52 19.63
CA PRO A 120 8.73 -9.45 21.08
C PRO A 120 7.65 -8.45 21.51
N ILE A 121 7.50 -7.33 20.79
CA ILE A 121 6.48 -6.29 21.06
C ILE A 121 5.09 -6.89 20.79
N LEU A 122 4.92 -7.53 19.63
CA LEU A 122 3.65 -8.12 19.20
C LEU A 122 3.19 -9.24 20.16
N GLN A 123 4.13 -10.08 20.60
CA GLN A 123 3.85 -11.13 21.58
C GLN A 123 3.54 -10.56 22.96
N GLY A 124 4.23 -9.49 23.38
CA GLY A 124 3.96 -8.77 24.62
C GLY A 124 2.55 -8.18 24.63
N PHE A 125 2.18 -7.48 23.56
CA PHE A 125 0.84 -6.92 23.35
C PHE A 125 -0.24 -8.00 23.41
N SER A 126 -0.05 -9.11 22.68
CA SER A 126 -1.04 -10.20 22.61
C SER A 126 -1.28 -10.82 23.99
N LYS A 127 -0.20 -11.06 24.75
CA LYS A 127 -0.28 -11.57 26.13
C LYS A 127 -0.93 -10.58 27.10
N ALA A 128 -0.61 -9.30 27.00
CA ALA A 128 -1.15 -8.27 27.90
C ALA A 128 -2.65 -8.04 27.72
N HIS A 129 -3.19 -8.36 26.53
CA HIS A 129 -4.58 -8.09 26.18
C HIS A 129 -5.41 -9.35 25.90
N ASN A 130 -4.88 -10.53 26.21
CA ASN A 130 -5.50 -11.83 25.94
C ASN A 130 -5.94 -11.99 24.46
N ALA A 131 -5.17 -11.43 23.54
CA ALA A 131 -5.39 -11.58 22.11
C ALA A 131 -4.66 -12.84 21.59
N ARG A 132 -5.00 -13.26 20.37
CA ARG A 132 -4.33 -14.39 19.72
C ARG A 132 -2.88 -14.04 19.39
N ASP A 133 -2.01 -15.06 19.39
CA ASP A 133 -0.63 -14.90 18.96
C ASP A 133 -0.54 -14.25 17.56
N PRO A 134 0.44 -13.35 17.34
CA PRO A 134 0.58 -12.64 16.10
C PRO A 134 0.94 -13.61 14.96
N GLU A 135 0.14 -13.58 13.91
CA GLU A 135 0.44 -14.27 12.66
C GLU A 135 1.33 -13.37 11.80
N ILE A 136 2.48 -13.89 11.38
CA ILE A 136 3.45 -13.15 10.56
C ILE A 136 3.63 -13.88 9.24
N ASN A 137 3.41 -13.19 8.12
CA ASN A 137 3.68 -13.68 6.78
C ASN A 137 4.67 -12.76 6.07
N GLU A 138 5.88 -13.25 5.82
CA GLU A 138 6.94 -12.54 5.11
C GLU A 138 6.91 -12.77 3.59
N SER A 139 6.00 -13.60 3.07
CA SER A 139 5.90 -13.95 1.66
C SER A 139 4.71 -13.26 0.97
N ILE A 140 4.66 -11.94 1.09
CA ILE A 140 3.59 -11.11 0.55
C ILE A 140 4.12 -10.02 -0.39
N THR A 141 3.26 -9.52 -1.27
CA THR A 141 3.48 -8.32 -2.06
C THR A 141 2.26 -7.43 -1.99
N ILE A 142 2.48 -6.14 -1.82
CA ILE A 142 1.44 -5.11 -1.88
C ILE A 142 1.39 -4.58 -3.31
N VAL A 143 0.32 -4.88 -4.04
CA VAL A 143 0.09 -4.34 -5.39
C VAL A 143 -0.94 -3.22 -5.29
N SER A 144 -0.63 -2.06 -5.86
CA SER A 144 -1.51 -0.89 -5.78
C SER A 144 -1.79 -0.29 -7.14
N ALA A 145 -3.06 0.02 -7.41
CA ALA A 145 -3.46 0.90 -8.51
C ALA A 145 -3.64 2.31 -7.97
N VAL A 146 -3.05 3.30 -8.65
CA VAL A 146 -3.08 4.72 -8.24
C VAL A 146 -3.58 5.57 -9.39
N GLY A 147 -4.49 6.51 -9.11
CA GLY A 147 -4.95 7.48 -10.09
C GLY A 147 -5.96 8.47 -9.54
N VAL A 148 -5.83 9.73 -9.96
CA VAL A 148 -6.79 10.80 -9.60
C VAL A 148 -8.19 10.53 -10.14
N GLY A 149 -8.30 9.79 -11.25
CA GLY A 149 -9.57 9.37 -11.81
C GLY A 149 -10.35 8.38 -10.94
N MET A 150 -9.75 7.79 -9.90
CA MET A 150 -10.45 6.88 -8.97
C MET A 150 -11.54 7.59 -8.17
N LYS A 151 -11.33 8.87 -7.81
CA LYS A 151 -12.31 9.70 -7.09
C LYS A 151 -13.57 9.96 -7.92
N SER A 152 -13.41 10.01 -9.25
CA SER A 152 -14.43 10.49 -10.18
C SER A 152 -15.10 9.36 -10.98
N HIS A 153 -14.57 8.14 -10.92
CA HIS A 153 -14.99 7.04 -11.78
C HIS A 153 -15.25 5.75 -11.01
N VAL A 154 -16.51 5.30 -11.08
CA VAL A 154 -16.97 4.04 -10.51
C VAL A 154 -16.34 2.85 -11.28
N GLY A 155 -16.03 1.77 -10.57
CA GLY A 155 -15.66 0.48 -11.17
C GLY A 155 -14.16 0.18 -11.25
N VAL A 156 -13.27 1.07 -10.78
CA VAL A 156 -11.82 0.79 -10.72
C VAL A 156 -11.53 -0.42 -9.82
N ALA A 157 -12.10 -0.44 -8.61
CA ALA A 157 -11.96 -1.56 -7.68
C ALA A 157 -12.44 -2.87 -8.29
N ALA A 158 -13.64 -2.87 -8.88
CA ALA A 158 -14.22 -4.05 -9.51
C ALA A 158 -13.32 -4.61 -10.62
N LYS A 159 -12.77 -3.74 -11.49
CA LYS A 159 -11.84 -4.14 -12.54
C LYS A 159 -10.56 -4.77 -11.99
N MET A 160 -9.97 -4.15 -10.95
CA MET A 160 -8.74 -4.66 -10.32
C MET A 160 -8.98 -6.03 -9.67
N PHE A 161 -10.06 -6.17 -8.91
CA PHE A 161 -10.39 -7.44 -8.24
C PHE A 161 -10.74 -8.53 -9.25
N GLN A 162 -11.46 -8.19 -10.32
CA GLN A 162 -11.75 -9.14 -11.39
C GLN A 162 -10.47 -9.60 -12.08
N ALA A 163 -9.54 -8.70 -12.39
CA ALA A 163 -8.25 -9.04 -12.99
C ALA A 163 -7.45 -10.03 -12.14
N LEU A 164 -7.46 -9.85 -10.82
CA LEU A 164 -6.82 -10.78 -9.89
C LEU A 164 -7.56 -12.13 -9.81
N ALA A 165 -8.89 -12.09 -9.72
CA ALA A 165 -9.73 -13.27 -9.63
C ALA A 165 -9.66 -14.16 -10.88
N ASP A 166 -9.67 -13.56 -12.07
CA ASP A 166 -9.56 -14.28 -13.36
C ASP A 166 -8.23 -15.04 -13.51
N ASN A 167 -7.22 -14.66 -12.73
CA ASN A 167 -5.91 -15.31 -12.71
C ASN A 167 -5.69 -16.16 -11.45
N GLY A 168 -6.73 -16.42 -10.66
CA GLY A 168 -6.67 -17.25 -9.46
C GLY A 168 -5.88 -16.64 -8.30
N ILE A 169 -5.68 -15.32 -8.31
CA ILE A 169 -4.88 -14.62 -7.30
C ILE A 169 -5.80 -14.22 -6.14
N ASN A 170 -5.60 -14.86 -4.98
CA ASN A 170 -6.35 -14.52 -3.78
C ASN A 170 -5.87 -13.18 -3.19
N ILE A 171 -6.82 -12.38 -2.69
CA ILE A 171 -6.55 -11.11 -2.01
C ILE A 171 -6.60 -11.34 -0.50
N GLU A 172 -5.50 -11.09 0.18
CA GLU A 172 -5.38 -11.30 1.63
C GLU A 172 -5.85 -10.09 2.44
N MET A 173 -5.55 -8.88 1.95
CA MET A 173 -5.96 -7.62 2.56
C MET A 173 -6.25 -6.58 1.49
N ILE A 174 -7.21 -5.70 1.77
CA ILE A 174 -7.54 -4.56 0.92
C ILE A 174 -7.43 -3.29 1.77
N SER A 175 -6.76 -2.28 1.23
CA SER A 175 -6.76 -0.93 1.76
C SER A 175 -6.99 0.07 0.64
N THR A 176 -7.72 1.14 0.91
CA THR A 176 -8.10 2.14 -0.09
C THR A 176 -7.89 3.56 0.45
N SER A 177 -7.50 4.48 -0.41
CA SER A 177 -7.58 5.93 -0.20
C SER A 177 -8.45 6.56 -1.29
N GLU A 178 -8.55 7.89 -1.35
CA GLU A 178 -9.33 8.59 -2.40
C GLU A 178 -8.82 8.30 -3.82
N ILE A 179 -7.53 7.99 -3.97
CA ILE A 179 -6.85 7.86 -5.26
C ILE A 179 -6.02 6.58 -5.40
N LYS A 180 -6.24 5.60 -4.50
CA LYS A 180 -5.45 4.38 -4.40
C LYS A 180 -6.28 3.21 -3.94
N ILE A 181 -6.07 2.04 -4.54
CA ILE A 181 -6.46 0.74 -4.00
C ILE A 181 -5.23 -0.13 -3.92
N SER A 182 -4.98 -0.69 -2.75
CA SER A 182 -3.86 -1.57 -2.46
C SER A 182 -4.39 -2.94 -2.04
N CYS A 183 -3.85 -3.99 -2.64
CA CYS A 183 -4.15 -5.38 -2.34
C CYS A 183 -2.88 -6.07 -1.87
N VAL A 184 -2.97 -6.81 -0.77
CA VAL A 184 -1.91 -7.73 -0.34
C VAL A 184 -2.19 -9.10 -0.95
N ILE A 185 -1.20 -9.65 -1.63
CA ILE A 185 -1.27 -10.93 -2.34
C ILE A 185 -0.03 -11.76 -2.03
N PRO A 186 -0.04 -13.09 -2.28
CA PRO A 186 1.16 -13.92 -2.23
C PRO A 186 2.28 -13.40 -3.13
N GLU A 187 3.52 -13.43 -2.63
CA GLU A 187 4.70 -12.87 -3.31
C GLU A 187 5.01 -13.54 -4.67
N ASP A 188 4.76 -14.83 -4.79
CA ASP A 188 4.95 -15.62 -6.03
C ASP A 188 4.01 -15.18 -7.17
N GLN A 189 2.87 -14.57 -6.84
CA GLN A 189 1.87 -14.08 -7.80
C GLN A 189 2.10 -12.64 -8.26
N ALA A 190 3.09 -11.94 -7.69
CA ALA A 190 3.31 -10.51 -7.89
C ALA A 190 3.45 -10.11 -9.38
N LYS A 191 4.28 -10.85 -10.14
CA LYS A 191 4.53 -10.54 -11.55
C LYS A 191 3.27 -10.67 -12.40
N ILE A 192 2.48 -11.72 -12.16
CA ILE A 192 1.23 -11.97 -12.89
C ILE A 192 0.22 -10.87 -12.55
N ALA A 193 0.06 -10.57 -11.27
CA ALA A 193 -0.84 -9.51 -10.79
C ALA A 193 -0.55 -8.16 -11.45
N ILE A 194 0.72 -7.70 -11.42
CA ILE A 194 1.11 -6.41 -11.99
C ILE A 194 0.78 -6.36 -13.48
N ASN A 195 1.20 -7.37 -14.25
CA ASN A 195 0.97 -7.40 -15.70
C ASN A 195 -0.53 -7.35 -16.03
N LYS A 196 -1.35 -8.13 -15.32
CA LYS A 196 -2.80 -8.19 -15.57
C LYS A 196 -3.52 -6.92 -15.16
N ILE A 197 -3.09 -6.29 -14.08
CA ILE A 197 -3.62 -4.99 -13.67
C ILE A 197 -3.22 -3.91 -14.69
N HIS A 198 -1.97 -3.94 -15.20
CA HIS A 198 -1.55 -3.06 -16.30
C HIS A 198 -2.42 -3.24 -17.55
N ASP A 199 -2.65 -4.49 -17.98
CA ASP A 199 -3.45 -4.80 -19.16
C ASP A 199 -4.88 -4.23 -19.04
N VAL A 200 -5.54 -4.48 -17.91
CA VAL A 200 -6.96 -4.06 -17.69
C VAL A 200 -7.12 -2.55 -17.59
N PHE A 201 -6.06 -1.82 -17.19
CA PHE A 201 -6.05 -0.36 -17.15
C PHE A 201 -5.42 0.29 -18.38
N GLY A 202 -4.99 -0.49 -19.38
CA GLY A 202 -4.38 0.04 -20.61
C GLY A 202 -3.04 0.71 -20.37
N LEU A 203 -2.28 0.23 -19.38
CA LEU A 203 -0.96 0.75 -18.98
C LEU A 203 0.19 -0.14 -19.47
N SER A 204 -0.12 -1.15 -20.28
CA SER A 204 0.87 -2.02 -20.90
C SER A 204 1.55 -1.27 -22.04
N THR A 205 2.83 -0.95 -21.85
CA THR A 205 3.75 -0.48 -22.91
C THR A 205 4.31 -1.63 -23.71
#